data_AF-A0A968AH09-F1
#
_entry.id   AF-A0A968AH09-F1
#
_cell.length_a   1.000
_cell.length_b   1.000
_cell.length_c   1.000
_cell.angle_alpha   90.00
_cell.angle_beta   90.00
_cell.angle_gamma   90.00
#
_symmetry.space_group_name_H-M   'P 1'
#
loop_
_entity.id
_entity.type
_entity.pdbx_description
1 polymer ?
#
loop_
_entity_poly.entity_id
_entity_poly.type
_entity_poly.pdbx_seq_one_letter_code
_entity_poly.pdbx_strand_id
1 'polypeptide(L)' 'SSTTTGTCRTRHTVRRGENLFRIGLQYNLTWIPIAKANKITDPNLIYAGQVLCIPSGTSSNSGSTRTSRI' A
#
# COMPACT_ATOMS: atom_id res chain seq x y z
N SER A 1 -13.02 -18.59 10.47
CA SER A 1 -13.00 -18.30 9.02
C SER A 1 -12.48 -16.90 8.77
N SER A 2 -11.22 -16.75 8.38
CA SER A 2 -10.67 -15.43 8.01
C SER A 2 -9.67 -15.62 6.89
N THR A 3 -10.19 -15.87 5.68
CA THR A 3 -9.43 -15.81 4.44
C THR A 3 -8.88 -14.39 4.30
N THR A 4 -7.65 -14.18 4.78
CA THR A 4 -6.93 -12.91 4.67
C THR A 4 -6.34 -12.82 3.27
N THR A 5 -7.22 -12.56 2.31
CA THR A 5 -6.83 -12.14 0.96
C THR A 5 -6.22 -10.76 1.10
N GLY A 6 -4.96 -10.58 0.69
CA GLY A 6 -4.30 -9.27 0.66
C GLY A 6 -5.05 -8.34 -0.28
N THR A 7 -6.05 -7.64 0.24
CA THR A 7 -6.96 -6.81 -0.52
C THR A 7 -6.49 -5.37 -0.52
N CYS A 8 -6.68 -4.76 -1.69
CA CYS A 8 -6.58 -3.35 -1.86
C CYS A 8 -7.48 -2.61 -0.85
N ARG A 9 -6.91 -1.87 0.11
CA ARG A 9 -7.70 -1.11 1.08
C ARG A 9 -8.31 0.12 0.44
N THR A 10 -7.54 0.80 -0.39
CA THR A 10 -7.93 2.06 -1.02
C THR A 10 -7.35 2.11 -2.43
N ARG A 11 -8.10 2.67 -3.36
CA ARG A 11 -7.61 2.97 -4.71
C ARG A 11 -7.31 4.46 -4.78
N HIS A 12 -6.08 4.81 -5.10
CA HIS A 12 -5.62 6.19 -5.26
C HIS A 12 -5.35 6.46 -6.73
N THR A 13 -5.96 7.50 -7.29
CA THR A 13 -5.65 7.95 -8.64
C THR A 13 -4.52 8.97 -8.58
N VAL A 14 -3.38 8.64 -9.19
CA VAL A 14 -2.19 9.48 -9.24
C VAL A 14 -2.52 10.80 -9.94
N ARG A 15 -2.20 11.92 -9.29
CA ARG A 15 -2.33 13.27 -9.86
C ARG A 15 -1.03 13.68 -10.56
N ARG A 16 -1.12 14.65 -11.47
CA ARG A 16 0.08 15.21 -12.14
C ARG A 16 1.06 15.75 -11.10
N GLY A 17 2.31 15.29 -11.17
CA GLY A 17 3.38 15.68 -10.25
C GLY A 17 3.41 14.93 -8.91
N GLU A 18 2.54 13.94 -8.70
CA GLU A 18 2.67 13.02 -7.57
C GLU A 18 3.72 11.94 -7.84
N ASN A 19 4.32 11.43 -6.77
CA ASN A 19 5.23 10.29 -6.80
C ASN A 19 4.82 9.27 -5.72
N LEU A 20 5.30 8.03 -5.87
CA LEU A 20 4.97 6.92 -4.97
C LEU A 20 5.35 7.20 -3.51
N PHE A 21 6.42 7.98 -3.29
CA PHE A 21 6.86 8.40 -1.96
C PHE A 21 5.82 9.29 -1.27
N ARG A 22 5.36 10.36 -1.93
CA ARG A 22 4.35 11.29 -1.40
C ARG A 22 3.00 10.60 -1.19
N ILE A 23 2.60 9.74 -2.12
CA ILE A 23 1.38 8.94 -2.00
C ILE A 23 1.49 8.02 -0.78
N GLY A 24 2.63 7.32 -0.61
CA GLY A 24 2.88 6.52 0.58
C GLY A 24 2.72 7.31 1.87
N LEU A 25 3.39 8.47 1.97
CA LEU A 25 3.31 9.34 3.13
C LEU A 25 1.86 9.76 3.45
N GLN A 26 1.06 10.05 2.43
CA GLN A 26 -0.37 10.41 2.60
C GLN A 26 -1.18 9.28 3.25
N TYR A 27 -0.81 8.03 2.98
CA TYR A 27 -1.45 6.84 3.56
C TYR A 27 -0.71 6.28 4.77
N ASN A 28 0.30 6.99 5.28
CA ASN A 28 1.16 6.56 6.38
C ASN A 28 1.84 5.20 6.09
N LEU A 29 2.24 5.01 4.83
CA LEU A 29 2.92 3.84 4.28
C LEU A 29 4.24 4.26 3.62
N THR A 30 5.19 3.32 3.55
CA THR A 30 6.31 3.48 2.61
C THR A 30 5.84 3.15 1.20
N TRP A 31 6.57 3.62 0.20
CA TRP A 31 6.28 3.31 -1.20
C TRP A 31 6.43 1.81 -1.53
N ILE A 32 7.22 1.08 -0.75
CA ILE A 32 7.56 -0.35 -0.95
C ILE A 32 6.30 -1.26 -1.00
N PRO A 33 5.43 -1.29 0.02
CA PRO A 33 4.20 -2.09 -0.02
C PRO A 33 3.25 -1.66 -1.15
N ILE A 34 3.21 -0.37 -1.50
CA ILE A 34 2.38 0.13 -2.60
C ILE A 34 2.92 -0.36 -3.94
N ALA A 35 4.23 -0.25 -4.18
CA ALA A 35 4.87 -0.74 -5.38
C ALA A 35 4.67 -2.26 -5.53
N LYS A 36 4.86 -3.01 -4.44
CA LYS A 36 4.63 -4.47 -4.42
C LYS A 36 3.17 -4.83 -4.71
N ALA A 37 2.21 -4.12 -4.12
CA ALA A 37 0.78 -4.35 -4.34
C ALA A 37 0.36 -4.07 -5.79
N ASN A 38 1.03 -3.14 -6.46
CA ASN A 38 0.75 -2.74 -7.85
C ASN A 38 1.69 -3.35 -8.88
N LYS A 39 2.61 -4.24 -8.48
CA LYS A 39 3.66 -4.82 -9.34
C LYS A 39 4.48 -3.76 -10.08
N ILE A 40 4.77 -2.65 -9.41
CA ILE A 40 5.59 -1.56 -9.94
C ILE A 40 7.04 -1.86 -9.64
N THR A 41 7.83 -2.05 -10.70
CA THR A 41 9.27 -2.31 -10.60
C THR A 41 10.06 -1.01 -10.37
N ASP A 42 9.69 0.05 -11.07
CA ASP A 42 10.32 1.37 -10.92
C ASP A 42 9.34 2.35 -10.27
N PRO A 43 9.57 2.75 -9.01
CA PRO A 43 8.68 3.66 -8.30
C PRO A 43 8.69 5.09 -8.85
N ASN A 44 9.64 5.45 -9.71
CA ASN A 44 9.67 6.74 -10.40
C ASN A 44 8.86 6.74 -11.70
N LEU A 45 8.51 5.56 -12.23
CA LEU A 45 7.71 5.42 -13.45
C LEU A 45 6.21 5.23 -13.12
N ILE A 46 5.60 6.25 -12.54
CA ILE A 46 4.14 6.33 -12.39
C ILE A 46 3.57 7.51 -13.17
N TYR A 47 2.37 7.31 -13.72
CA TYR A 47 1.73 8.30 -14.58
C TYR A 47 0.49 8.90 -13.93
N ALA A 48 0.23 10.17 -14.23
CA ALA A 48 -1.02 10.81 -13.83
C ALA A 48 -2.22 10.09 -14.47
N GLY A 49 -3.28 9.87 -13.68
CA GLY A 49 -4.45 9.08 -14.06
C GLY A 49 -4.31 7.59 -13.76
N GLN A 50 -3.11 7.10 -13.39
CA GLN A 50 -2.93 5.71 -12.97
C GLN A 50 -3.63 5.45 -11.64
N VAL A 51 -4.37 4.34 -11.55
CA VAL A 51 -5.03 3.93 -10.31
C VAL A 51 -4.10 2.97 -9.57
N LEU A 52 -3.60 3.41 -8.42
CA LEU A 52 -2.77 2.61 -7.52
C LEU A 52 -3.61 1.98 -6.43
N CYS A 53 -3.36 0.71 -6.23
CA CYS A 53 -3.83 -0.03 -5.09
C CYS A 53 -3.00 0.26 -3.85
N ILE A 54 -3.62 0.85 -2.83
CA ILE A 54 -3.01 1.09 -1.53
C ILE A 54 -3.42 -0.07 -0.62
N PRO A 55 -2.49 -0.99 -0.26
CA PRO A 55 -2.81 -2.11 0.62
C PRO A 55 -3.03 -1.62 2.05
N SER A 56 -3.81 -2.36 2.84
CA SER A 56 -3.82 -2.25 4.31
C SER A 56 -2.58 -2.97 4.88
N GLY A 57 -1.39 -2.62 4.39
CA GLY A 57 -0.14 -3.18 4.91
C GLY A 57 0.31 -2.33 6.08
N THR A 58 0.25 -2.85 7.30
CA THR A 58 0.85 -2.20 8.46
C THR A 58 2.31 -1.90 8.14
N SER A 59 2.71 -0.62 8.19
CA SER A 59 4.12 -0.23 8.29
C SER A 59 4.76 -1.16 9.31
N SER A 60 5.68 -2.01 8.87
CA SER A 60 6.21 -3.18 9.58
C SER A 60 6.26 -3.01 11.09
N ASN A 61 5.16 -3.35 11.74
CA ASN A 61 5.10 -3.64 13.14
C ASN A 61 4.23 -4.88 13.20
N SER A 62 4.86 -6.01 12.84
CA SER A 62 4.39 -7.33 13.22
C SER A 62 4.43 -7.44 14.74
N GLY A 63 3.53 -6.73 15.40
CA GLY A 63 2.97 -7.10 16.68
C GLY A 63 1.68 -7.88 16.43
N SER A 64 1.75 -8.93 15.60
CA SER A 64 0.71 -9.97 15.60
C SER A 64 0.89 -10.81 16.86
N THR A 65 0.71 -10.19 18.02
CA THR A 65 0.34 -10.89 19.25
C THR A 65 -1.15 -10.66 19.42
N ARG A 66 -1.95 -11.18 18.47
CA ARG A 66 -3.31 -11.59 18.81
C ARG A 66 -3.13 -12.86 19.65
N THR A 67 -2.79 -12.66 20.93
CA THR A 67 -2.94 -13.68 21.98
C THR A 67 -4.43 -13.98 22.03
N SER A 68 -4.82 -14.93 21.20
CA SER A 68 -6.05 -15.68 21.37
C SER A 68 -5.75 -16.68 22.47
N ARG A 69 -5.93 -16.30 23.74
CA ARG A 69 -5.95 -17.25 24.85
C ARG A 69 -7.02 -16.87 25.87
N ILE A 70 -7.87 -17.90 26.07
CA ILE A 70 -8.82 -18.24 27.15
C ILE A 70 -10.05 -17.38 27.34
#